data_AF-A0A0Q4C6M8-F1
#
_entry.id   AF-A0A0Q4C6M8-F1
#
_cell.length_a   1.000
_cell.length_b   1.000
_cell.length_c   1.000
_cell.angle_alpha   90.00
_cell.angle_beta   90.00
_cell.angle_gamma   90.00
#
_symmetry.space_group_name_H-M   'P 1'
#
loop_
_entity.id
_entity.type
_entity.pdbx_description
1 polymer ?
#
loop_
_entity_poly.entity_id
_entity_poly.type
_entity_poly.pdbx_seq_one_letter_code
_entity_poly.pdbx_strand_id
1 'polypeptide(L)'
;MWSDDDKAISLKPQSDLDVLERNWEISFIGNKIPKTDYQVRIIKETVNPRSLPLSYWMLLKKDNGDIKKIPGVENGNFVVFNKVEFLDAFDTGDKTSFTFAVSPVKDIKPGTPNQDPRSGTLYNEKDLSLDLTKIALYPNPVKKDQNFTVVFPPMENLIISIYDGGGRLVALDKVSSNARSYVNHLPIQSSYLVNLTRDGKIIKTFKLIVE
;
A
#
# COMPACT_ATOMS: atom_id res chain seq x y z
N MET A 1 27.89 5.96 4.46
CA MET A 1 26.82 4.94 4.34
C MET A 1 25.86 5.34 3.23
N TRP A 2 25.39 6.59 3.15
CA TRP A 2 24.69 7.09 1.96
C TRP A 2 25.18 8.47 1.52
N SER A 3 25.00 8.77 0.23
CA SER A 3 25.27 10.06 -0.43
C SER A 3 24.12 10.36 -1.41
N ASP A 4 24.01 11.61 -1.86
CA ASP A 4 23.12 11.97 -2.97
C ASP A 4 23.92 12.59 -4.13
N ASP A 5 23.27 12.70 -5.29
CA ASP A 5 23.85 13.29 -6.50
C ASP A 5 23.71 14.82 -6.58
N ASP A 6 23.34 15.47 -5.47
CA ASP A 6 23.12 16.91 -5.27
C ASP A 6 22.22 17.61 -6.32
N LYS A 7 21.42 16.85 -7.07
CA LYS A 7 20.47 17.43 -8.02
C LYS A 7 19.32 18.13 -7.29
N ALA A 8 18.61 18.98 -8.02
CA ALA A 8 17.45 19.67 -7.48
C ALA A 8 16.38 18.69 -6.96
N ILE A 9 15.66 19.12 -5.91
CA ILE A 9 14.46 18.44 -5.42
C ILE A 9 13.30 18.84 -6.36
N SER A 10 13.31 18.29 -7.56
CA SER A 10 12.32 18.51 -8.61
C SER A 10 11.78 17.18 -9.09
N LEU A 11 10.48 17.14 -9.38
CA LEU A 11 9.83 15.99 -9.98
C LEU A 11 9.86 16.12 -11.51
N LYS A 12 10.28 15.06 -12.17
CA LYS A 12 10.27 14.93 -13.62
C LYS A 12 9.30 13.82 -14.04
N PRO A 13 8.37 14.11 -14.97
CA PRO A 13 7.51 13.07 -15.53
C PRO A 13 8.33 12.00 -16.25
N GLN A 14 8.13 10.74 -15.87
CA GLN A 14 8.72 9.57 -16.50
C GLN A 14 7.70 8.44 -16.52
N SER A 15 7.20 8.13 -17.72
CA SER A 15 6.13 7.13 -17.92
C SER A 15 4.85 7.49 -17.14
N ASP A 16 4.48 6.70 -16.15
CA ASP A 16 3.30 6.82 -15.29
C ASP A 16 3.59 7.46 -13.92
N LEU A 17 4.84 7.89 -13.71
CA LEU A 17 5.34 8.41 -12.45
C LEU A 17 5.90 9.82 -12.63
N ASP A 18 5.76 10.64 -11.59
CA ASP A 18 6.57 11.83 -11.39
C ASP A 18 7.75 11.44 -10.50
N VAL A 19 8.95 11.38 -11.06
CA VAL A 19 10.16 10.86 -10.42
C VAL A 19 11.03 12.00 -9.91
N LEU A 20 11.51 11.89 -8.68
CA LEU A 20 12.43 12.85 -8.09
C LEU A 20 13.78 12.79 -8.82
N GLU A 21 14.25 13.94 -9.32
CA GLU A 21 15.48 14.01 -10.11
C GLU A 21 16.72 13.67 -9.27
N ARG A 22 16.69 13.98 -7.97
CA ARG A 22 17.73 13.61 -7.01
C ARG A 22 17.77 12.09 -6.80
N ASN A 23 18.97 11.54 -6.81
CA ASN A 23 19.24 10.14 -6.53
C ASN A 23 20.09 10.02 -5.27
N TRP A 24 19.83 8.96 -4.51
CA TRP A 24 20.64 8.55 -3.38
C TRP A 24 21.39 7.29 -3.72
N GLU A 25 22.60 7.16 -3.20
CA GLU A 25 23.40 5.94 -3.22
C GLU A 25 23.62 5.51 -1.77
N ILE A 26 23.40 4.23 -1.47
CA ILE A 26 23.82 3.61 -0.21
C ILE A 26 24.98 2.65 -0.50
N SER A 27 26.05 2.76 0.28
CA SER A 27 27.25 1.93 0.22
C SER A 27 27.36 1.06 1.48
N PHE A 28 27.49 -0.24 1.29
CA PHE A 28 27.66 -1.27 2.32
C PHE A 28 29.14 -1.56 2.51
N ILE A 29 29.86 -0.67 3.20
CA ILE A 29 31.30 -0.84 3.45
C ILE A 29 31.49 -1.82 4.62
N GLY A 30 31.98 -3.03 4.30
CA GLY A 30 32.33 -4.07 5.26
C GLY A 30 31.24 -5.10 5.54
N ASN A 31 31.62 -6.25 6.12
CA ASN A 31 30.79 -7.46 6.15
C ASN A 31 29.76 -7.51 7.30
N LYS A 32 29.65 -6.46 8.11
CA LYS A 32 28.80 -6.43 9.31
C LYS A 32 27.50 -5.62 9.14
N ILE A 33 27.36 -4.91 8.02
CA ILE A 33 26.17 -4.09 7.76
C ILE A 33 25.11 -4.98 7.11
N PRO A 34 23.91 -5.13 7.69
CA PRO A 34 22.83 -5.89 7.07
C PRO A 34 22.49 -5.28 5.71
N LYS A 35 22.15 -6.07 4.69
CA LYS A 35 21.82 -5.57 3.35
C LYS A 35 20.31 -5.47 3.09
N THR A 36 19.52 -5.98 4.04
CA THR A 36 18.07 -6.17 3.92
C THR A 36 17.33 -5.64 5.15
N ASP A 37 16.00 -5.57 5.05
CA ASP A 37 15.08 -5.16 6.11
C ASP A 37 15.25 -3.72 6.61
N TYR A 38 15.60 -2.81 5.69
CA TYR A 38 15.70 -1.39 6.01
C TYR A 38 14.32 -0.73 6.09
N GLN A 39 14.23 0.27 6.97
CA GLN A 39 13.18 1.27 6.92
C GLN A 39 13.76 2.59 6.40
N VAL A 40 13.23 3.07 5.27
CA VAL A 40 13.61 4.35 4.67
C VAL A 40 12.47 5.33 4.88
N ARG A 41 12.79 6.57 5.24
CA ARG A 41 11.81 7.65 5.37
C ARG A 41 12.24 8.88 4.59
N ILE A 42 11.28 9.55 3.96
CA ILE A 42 11.46 10.86 3.33
C ILE A 42 10.41 11.84 3.88
N ILE A 43 10.77 13.11 4.01
CA ILE A 43 9.82 14.16 4.37
C ILE A 43 8.77 14.26 3.25
N LYS A 44 7.50 14.21 3.62
CA LYS A 44 6.37 14.18 2.67
C LYS A 44 6.37 15.41 1.76
N GLU A 45 6.64 16.58 2.33
CA GLU A 45 6.68 17.87 1.61
C GLU A 45 7.75 17.90 0.50
N THR A 46 8.80 17.09 0.60
CA THR A 46 9.86 16.98 -0.41
C THR A 46 9.34 16.40 -1.73
N VAL A 47 8.41 15.46 -1.66
CA VAL A 47 7.86 14.75 -2.82
C VAL A 47 6.42 15.15 -3.15
N ASN A 48 5.72 15.79 -2.22
CA ASN A 48 4.35 16.24 -2.37
C ASN A 48 4.09 17.54 -1.57
N PRO A 49 4.70 18.67 -1.97
CA PRO A 49 4.58 19.93 -1.24
C PRO A 49 3.14 20.48 -1.24
N ARG A 50 2.33 20.07 -2.22
CA ARG A 50 0.93 20.47 -2.36
C ARG A 50 -0.04 19.56 -1.61
N SER A 51 0.45 18.53 -0.91
CA SER A 51 -0.37 17.55 -0.18
C SER A 51 -1.50 16.95 -1.03
N LEU A 52 -1.22 16.69 -2.31
CA LEU A 52 -2.17 16.07 -3.24
C LEU A 52 -2.40 14.60 -2.88
N PRO A 53 -3.56 14.02 -3.24
CA PRO A 53 -3.80 12.58 -3.06
C PRO A 53 -2.96 11.79 -4.08
N LEU A 54 -1.72 11.46 -3.71
CA LEU A 54 -0.75 10.73 -4.53
C LEU A 54 -0.37 9.40 -3.86
N SER A 55 -0.07 8.39 -4.68
CA SER A 55 0.63 7.19 -4.23
C SER A 55 2.14 7.47 -4.25
N TYR A 56 2.86 6.98 -3.24
CA TYR A 56 4.31 7.19 -3.13
C TYR A 56 5.08 5.91 -3.44
N TRP A 57 6.24 6.08 -4.07
CA TRP A 57 7.08 4.99 -4.53
C TRP A 57 8.53 5.29 -4.22
N MET A 58 9.27 4.25 -3.84
CA MET A 58 10.73 4.24 -3.88
C MET A 58 11.14 3.39 -5.08
N LEU A 59 12.02 3.93 -5.92
CA LEU A 59 12.55 3.30 -7.11
C LEU A 59 13.97 2.86 -6.83
N LEU A 60 14.17 1.58 -6.55
CA LEU A 60 15.49 0.99 -6.35
C LEU A 60 16.06 0.57 -7.71
N LYS A 61 17.23 1.08 -8.05
CA LYS A 61 17.95 0.79 -9.30
C LYS A 61 18.95 -0.32 -9.04
N LYS A 62 18.74 -1.46 -9.68
CA LYS A 62 19.66 -2.59 -9.63
C LYS A 62 20.80 -2.42 -10.62
N ASP A 63 21.91 -3.12 -10.38
CA ASP A 63 23.11 -3.08 -11.24
C ASP A 63 22.84 -3.61 -12.66
N ASN A 64 21.86 -4.49 -12.81
CA ASN A 64 21.42 -5.02 -14.10
C ASN A 64 20.54 -4.04 -14.91
N GLY A 65 20.27 -2.84 -14.38
CA GLY A 65 19.41 -1.83 -15.00
C GLY A 65 17.92 -1.95 -14.66
N ASP A 66 17.50 -2.98 -13.92
CA ASP A 66 16.11 -3.13 -13.48
C ASP A 66 15.75 -2.12 -12.39
N ILE A 67 14.48 -1.71 -12.37
CA ILE A 67 13.94 -0.83 -11.35
C ILE A 67 12.89 -1.58 -10.53
N LYS A 68 13.18 -1.80 -9.24
CA LYS A 68 12.22 -2.34 -8.26
C LYS A 68 11.42 -1.19 -7.66
N LYS A 69 10.10 -1.19 -7.85
CA LYS A 69 9.17 -0.24 -7.21
C LYS A 69 8.78 -0.74 -5.82
N ILE A 70 8.94 0.09 -4.79
CA ILE A 70 8.56 -0.21 -3.40
C ILE A 70 7.50 0.82 -2.96
N PRO A 71 6.31 0.39 -2.52
CA PRO A 71 5.27 1.33 -2.09
C PRO A 71 5.63 2.02 -0.77
N GLY A 72 5.31 3.31 -0.69
CA GLY A 72 5.46 4.12 0.52
C GLY A 72 4.13 4.32 1.24
N VAL A 73 4.17 4.40 2.57
CA VAL A 73 3.02 4.65 3.43
C VAL A 73 3.23 5.97 4.17
N GLU A 74 2.23 6.86 4.16
CA GLU A 74 2.29 8.08 4.95
C GLU A 74 2.31 7.78 6.45
N ASN A 75 3.18 8.45 7.19
CA ASN A 75 3.26 8.43 8.65
C ASN A 75 3.59 9.85 9.15
N GLY A 76 2.55 10.61 9.49
CA GLY A 76 2.68 12.01 9.88
C GLY A 76 3.28 12.87 8.75
N ASN A 77 4.43 13.47 9.03
CA ASN A 77 5.18 14.33 8.09
C ASN A 77 6.13 13.54 7.18
N PHE A 78 6.13 12.21 7.28
CA PHE A 78 7.01 11.34 6.51
C PHE A 78 6.24 10.40 5.61
N VAL A 79 6.90 9.93 4.56
CA VAL A 79 6.54 8.73 3.83
C VAL A 79 7.56 7.65 4.20
N VAL A 80 7.06 6.49 4.62
CA VAL A 80 7.87 5.37 5.12
C VAL A 80 7.81 4.21 4.15
N PHE A 81 8.98 3.69 3.80
CA PHE A 81 9.19 2.49 2.99
C PHE A 81 9.79 1.43 3.90
N ASN A 82 9.06 0.32 4.08
CA ASN A 82 9.45 -0.77 4.98
C ASN A 82 10.01 -1.95 4.18
N LYS A 83 10.79 -2.82 4.86
CA LYS A 83 11.39 -4.02 4.28
C LYS A 83 12.18 -3.72 2.99
N VAL A 84 12.90 -2.61 2.98
CA VAL A 84 13.74 -2.22 1.84
C VAL A 84 14.94 -3.14 1.80
N GLU A 85 15.01 -3.94 0.74
CA GLU A 85 16.13 -4.80 0.41
C GLU A 85 16.95 -4.09 -0.65
N PHE A 86 18.05 -3.47 -0.23
CA PHE A 86 18.91 -2.68 -1.11
C PHE A 86 19.77 -3.55 -2.02
N LEU A 87 20.18 -4.71 -1.53
CA LEU A 87 20.90 -5.72 -2.30
C LEU A 87 20.29 -7.09 -2.01
N ASP A 88 20.07 -7.89 -3.04
CA ASP A 88 19.69 -9.29 -2.92
C ASP A 88 20.92 -10.21 -2.77
N ALA A 89 20.68 -11.50 -2.51
CA ALA A 89 21.75 -12.48 -2.28
C ALA A 89 22.63 -12.75 -3.53
N PHE A 90 22.21 -12.29 -4.70
CA PHE A 90 22.88 -12.47 -5.98
C PHE A 90 23.56 -11.19 -6.48
N ASP A 91 23.25 -10.04 -5.87
CA ASP A 91 23.91 -8.78 -6.14
C ASP A 91 25.37 -8.82 -5.61
N THR A 92 26.33 -8.73 -6.53
CA THR A 92 27.77 -8.69 -6.23
C THR A 92 28.25 -7.29 -5.87
N GLY A 93 27.38 -6.29 -5.98
CA GLY A 93 27.67 -4.90 -5.65
C GLY A 93 27.71 -4.62 -4.14
N ASP A 94 28.50 -3.62 -3.77
CA ASP A 94 28.52 -3.05 -2.41
C ASP A 94 27.77 -1.71 -2.36
N LYS A 95 27.07 -1.36 -3.44
CA LYS A 95 26.38 -0.09 -3.60
C LYS A 95 25.05 -0.30 -4.31
N THR A 96 24.06 0.50 -3.97
CA THR A 96 22.83 0.59 -4.78
C THR A 96 22.32 2.02 -4.80
N SER A 97 21.67 2.38 -5.90
CA SER A 97 21.07 3.69 -6.10
C SER A 97 19.56 3.63 -6.03
N PHE A 98 18.94 4.67 -5.49
CA PHE A 98 17.49 4.79 -5.44
C PHE A 98 17.03 6.23 -5.56
N THR A 99 15.75 6.40 -5.90
CA THR A 99 15.06 7.68 -5.85
C THR A 99 13.61 7.47 -5.38
N PHE A 100 12.86 8.55 -5.25
CA PHE A 100 11.46 8.55 -4.89
C PHE A 100 10.61 9.00 -6.08
N ALA A 101 9.37 8.56 -6.11
CA ALA A 101 8.42 8.97 -7.12
C ALA A 101 7.02 9.05 -6.52
N VAL A 102 6.17 9.81 -7.20
CA VAL A 102 4.74 9.91 -6.89
C VAL A 102 3.94 9.59 -8.13
N SER A 103 2.71 9.11 -7.93
CA SER A 103 1.75 8.92 -9.01
C SER A 103 0.37 9.35 -8.53
N PRO A 104 -0.53 9.80 -9.42
CA PRO A 104 -1.93 10.03 -9.06
C PRO A 104 -2.51 8.81 -8.33
N VAL A 105 -3.27 9.03 -7.26
CA VAL A 105 -4.16 7.99 -6.74
C VAL A 105 -5.21 7.76 -7.82
N LYS A 106 -5.21 6.58 -8.45
CA LYS A 106 -6.28 6.22 -9.39
C LYS A 106 -7.58 6.12 -8.60
N ASP A 107 -8.41 7.16 -8.65
CA ASP A 107 -9.80 7.10 -8.19
C ASP A 107 -10.75 7.82 -9.14
N ILE A 108 -11.78 7.06 -9.53
CA ILE A 108 -13.17 7.43 -9.81
C ILE A 108 -13.37 8.85 -10.37
N LYS A 109 -13.69 8.91 -11.67
CA LYS A 109 -14.19 10.14 -12.30
C LYS A 109 -15.36 10.73 -11.48
N PRO A 110 -15.42 12.05 -11.29
CA PRO A 110 -16.65 12.75 -10.89
C PRO A 110 -17.75 12.45 -11.91
N GLY A 111 -18.98 12.22 -11.43
CA GLY A 111 -20.12 11.78 -12.24
C GLY A 111 -20.58 12.76 -13.34
N THR A 112 -20.65 12.22 -14.58
CA THR A 112 -21.71 12.26 -15.63
C THR A 112 -22.47 13.56 -16.00
N PRO A 113 -23.08 13.71 -17.21
CA PRO A 113 -23.42 12.69 -18.23
C PRO A 113 -23.12 13.04 -19.71
N ASN A 114 -22.85 12.00 -20.51
CA ASN A 114 -23.00 11.84 -21.97
C ASN A 114 -21.72 11.31 -22.63
N GLN A 115 -21.66 9.98 -22.80
CA GLN A 115 -21.63 9.34 -24.13
C GLN A 115 -21.51 7.81 -23.99
N ASP A 116 -22.26 7.16 -24.87
CA ASP A 116 -22.63 5.74 -24.96
C ASP A 116 -21.48 4.86 -25.54
N PRO A 117 -21.63 3.54 -25.80
CA PRO A 117 -20.86 2.50 -25.11
C PRO A 117 -20.16 1.58 -26.12
N ARG A 118 -18.96 1.89 -26.57
CA ARG A 118 -18.22 0.95 -27.44
C ARG A 118 -16.73 1.01 -27.20
N SER A 119 -16.25 0.06 -26.41
CA SER A 119 -15.13 -0.83 -26.73
C SER A 119 -14.48 -1.29 -25.43
N GLY A 120 -14.85 -2.48 -24.99
CA GLY A 120 -14.05 -3.22 -24.03
C GLY A 120 -12.76 -3.71 -24.70
N THR A 121 -11.65 -3.57 -23.99
CA THR A 121 -10.42 -4.37 -24.13
C THR A 121 -9.75 -4.30 -22.75
N LEU A 122 -9.99 -5.24 -21.85
CA LEU A 122 -9.32 -6.54 -21.69
C LEU A 122 -7.78 -6.45 -21.68
N TYR A 123 -7.23 -6.85 -20.52
CA TYR A 123 -5.84 -7.25 -20.16
C TYR A 123 -4.88 -6.14 -19.69
N ASN A 124 -4.09 -6.30 -18.61
CA ASN A 124 -3.36 -7.50 -18.16
C ASN A 124 -3.47 -7.82 -16.65
N GLU A 125 -3.82 -9.07 -16.36
CA GLU A 125 -3.92 -9.72 -15.04
C GLU A 125 -2.57 -10.22 -14.47
N LYS A 126 -1.44 -9.60 -14.80
CA LYS A 126 -0.10 -10.16 -14.49
C LYS A 126 0.74 -9.46 -13.43
N ASP A 127 0.19 -8.45 -12.75
CA ASP A 127 0.80 -7.91 -11.52
C ASP A 127 -0.13 -8.18 -10.33
N LEU A 128 0.02 -9.38 -9.73
CA LEU A 128 -0.74 -9.89 -8.56
C LEU A 128 -2.24 -9.54 -8.58
N SER A 129 -2.99 -10.23 -9.45
CA SER A 129 -4.45 -10.28 -9.39
C SER A 129 -4.90 -10.78 -8.01
N LEU A 130 -5.25 -9.87 -7.11
CA LEU A 130 -5.90 -10.22 -5.87
C LEU A 130 -7.34 -10.62 -6.23
N ASP A 131 -7.62 -11.91 -6.15
CA ASP A 131 -8.95 -12.43 -6.41
C ASP A 131 -9.91 -12.01 -5.28
N LEU A 132 -10.53 -10.84 -5.44
CA LEU A 132 -11.48 -10.25 -4.49
C LEU A 132 -12.73 -11.12 -4.29
N THR A 133 -12.99 -12.10 -5.17
CA THR A 133 -14.10 -13.04 -5.00
C THR A 133 -13.86 -14.01 -3.85
N LYS A 134 -12.60 -14.20 -3.44
CA LYS A 134 -12.21 -15.02 -2.28
C LYS A 134 -12.32 -14.29 -0.94
N ILE A 135 -12.74 -13.02 -0.94
CA ILE A 135 -12.97 -12.25 0.28
C ILE A 135 -14.46 -12.24 0.59
N ALA A 136 -14.83 -12.84 1.72
CA ALA A 136 -16.21 -12.96 2.15
C ALA A 136 -16.37 -12.65 3.65
N LEU A 137 -17.57 -12.20 4.04
CA LEU A 137 -17.95 -12.02 5.43
C LEU A 137 -19.18 -12.87 5.70
N TYR A 138 -19.11 -13.74 6.72
CA TYR A 138 -20.24 -14.58 7.14
C TYR A 138 -20.21 -14.90 8.64
N PRO A 139 -21.38 -15.17 9.27
CA PRO A 139 -22.70 -14.89 8.73
C PRO A 139 -22.98 -13.37 8.63
N ASN A 140 -23.91 -12.99 7.77
CA ASN A 140 -24.42 -11.63 7.67
C ASN A 140 -25.88 -11.68 7.17
N PRO A 141 -26.90 -11.34 7.99
CA PRO A 141 -26.79 -10.81 9.36
C PRO A 141 -26.19 -11.81 10.36
N VAL A 142 -25.67 -11.30 11.48
CA VAL A 142 -25.13 -12.08 12.61
C VAL A 142 -25.88 -11.70 13.89
N LYS A 143 -26.05 -12.62 14.83
CA LYS A 143 -26.69 -12.29 16.12
C LYS A 143 -25.73 -11.49 17.02
N LYS A 144 -26.28 -10.67 17.91
CA LYS A 144 -25.54 -10.02 19.00
C LYS A 144 -24.67 -11.04 19.74
N ASP A 145 -23.44 -10.64 20.04
CA ASP A 145 -22.42 -11.46 20.72
C ASP A 145 -22.02 -12.76 19.99
N GLN A 146 -22.60 -13.04 18.82
CA GLN A 146 -22.16 -14.13 17.95
C GLN A 146 -20.96 -13.68 17.11
N ASN A 147 -20.02 -14.59 16.92
CA ASN A 147 -18.87 -14.36 16.06
C ASN A 147 -19.30 -14.24 14.60
N PHE A 148 -18.76 -13.24 13.91
CA PHE A 148 -18.66 -13.20 12.45
C PHE A 148 -17.23 -13.47 12.02
N THR A 149 -17.06 -13.97 10.79
CA THR A 149 -15.77 -14.29 10.20
C THR A 149 -15.62 -13.53 8.88
N VAL A 150 -14.47 -12.88 8.72
CA VAL A 150 -14.00 -12.40 7.43
C VAL A 150 -12.99 -13.43 6.92
N VAL A 151 -13.23 -14.02 5.75
CA VAL A 151 -12.31 -14.94 5.07
C VAL A 151 -11.63 -14.21 3.93
N PHE A 152 -10.34 -14.46 3.75
CA PHE A 152 -9.51 -13.83 2.73
C PHE A 152 -8.26 -14.68 2.43
N PRO A 153 -7.64 -14.55 1.24
CA PRO A 153 -6.34 -15.17 1.00
C PRO A 153 -5.25 -14.56 1.90
N PRO A 154 -4.16 -15.29 2.19
CA PRO A 154 -3.00 -14.72 2.88
C PRO A 154 -2.50 -13.45 2.18
N MET A 155 -2.34 -12.37 2.95
CA MET A 155 -1.97 -11.05 2.44
C MET A 155 -1.09 -10.32 3.45
N GLU A 156 0.01 -9.74 2.98
CA GLU A 156 0.81 -8.83 3.80
C GLU A 156 0.08 -7.51 4.06
N ASN A 157 0.41 -6.87 5.19
CA ASN A 157 -0.05 -5.52 5.55
C ASN A 157 -1.59 -5.34 5.54
N LEU A 158 -2.33 -6.42 5.83
CA LEU A 158 -3.77 -6.35 5.97
C LEU A 158 -4.15 -5.77 7.35
N ILE A 159 -5.05 -4.79 7.33
CA ILE A 159 -5.66 -4.16 8.49
C ILE A 159 -7.17 -4.30 8.35
N ILE A 160 -7.84 -4.74 9.42
CA ILE A 160 -9.29 -4.77 9.48
C ILE A 160 -9.74 -3.68 10.45
N SER A 161 -10.65 -2.82 9.99
CA SER A 161 -11.26 -1.79 10.82
C SER A 161 -12.78 -1.94 10.80
N ILE A 162 -13.41 -1.70 11.95
CA ILE A 162 -14.85 -1.81 12.12
C ILE A 162 -15.37 -0.46 12.61
N TYR A 163 -16.36 0.10 11.92
CA TYR A 163 -17.04 1.33 12.31
C TYR A 163 -18.51 1.04 12.60
N ASP A 164 -19.08 1.69 13.61
CA ASP A 164 -20.54 1.65 13.84
C ASP A 164 -21.30 2.52 12.83
N GLY A 165 -22.64 2.46 12.86
CA GLY A 165 -23.50 3.22 11.95
C GLY A 165 -23.38 4.74 12.07
N GLY A 166 -22.77 5.24 13.15
CA GLY A 166 -22.44 6.66 13.32
C GLY A 166 -21.05 7.04 12.79
N GLY A 167 -20.29 6.08 12.27
CA GLY A 167 -18.92 6.28 11.76
C GLY A 167 -17.85 6.26 12.84
N ARG A 168 -18.17 5.88 14.09
CA ARG A 168 -17.17 5.76 15.15
C ARG A 168 -16.42 4.43 15.00
N LEU A 169 -15.09 4.48 15.15
CA LEU A 169 -14.23 3.31 15.14
C LEU A 169 -14.49 2.43 16.37
N VAL A 170 -14.80 1.16 16.15
CA VAL A 170 -15.11 0.15 17.16
C VAL A 170 -13.96 -0.84 17.33
N ALA A 171 -13.29 -1.22 16.23
CA ALA A 171 -12.13 -2.10 16.26
C ALA A 171 -11.14 -1.76 15.15
N LEU A 172 -9.85 -2.00 15.41
CA LEU A 172 -8.76 -1.83 14.45
C LEU A 172 -7.68 -2.88 14.72
N ASP A 173 -7.56 -3.85 13.83
CA ASP A 173 -6.67 -4.99 14.00
C ASP A 173 -5.71 -5.15 12.83
N LYS A 174 -4.43 -5.33 13.14
CA LYS A 174 -3.42 -5.73 12.15
C LYS A 174 -3.44 -7.25 12.02
N VAL A 175 -3.64 -7.73 10.81
CA VAL A 175 -3.75 -9.15 10.50
C VAL A 175 -2.39 -9.71 10.10
N SER A 176 -2.04 -10.90 10.61
CA SER A 176 -0.82 -11.61 10.23
C SER A 176 -0.80 -11.96 8.74
N SER A 177 0.37 -11.89 8.10
CA SER A 177 0.54 -12.21 6.67
C SER A 177 0.11 -13.62 6.29
N ASN A 178 0.13 -14.54 7.25
CA ASN A 178 -0.21 -15.95 7.05
C ASN A 178 -1.68 -16.27 7.40
N ALA A 179 -2.40 -15.31 7.97
CA ALA A 179 -3.79 -15.52 8.34
C ALA A 179 -4.67 -15.62 7.10
N ARG A 180 -5.71 -16.46 7.19
CA ARG A 180 -6.72 -16.67 6.13
C ARG A 180 -8.11 -16.24 6.56
N SER A 181 -8.24 -15.86 7.82
CA SER A 181 -9.49 -15.40 8.39
C SER A 181 -9.24 -14.46 9.55
N TYR A 182 -10.27 -13.70 9.88
CA TYR A 182 -10.37 -12.86 11.05
C TYR A 182 -11.74 -13.08 11.68
N VAL A 183 -11.78 -13.21 13.00
CA VAL A 183 -12.99 -13.50 13.76
C VAL A 183 -13.18 -12.42 14.81
N ASN A 184 -14.38 -11.87 14.91
CA ASN A 184 -14.76 -10.91 15.95
C ASN A 184 -16.26 -11.04 16.28
N HIS A 185 -16.70 -10.46 17.39
CA HIS A 185 -18.11 -10.34 17.79
C HIS A 185 -18.42 -8.89 18.15
N LEU A 186 -19.70 -8.50 18.04
CA LEU A 186 -20.14 -7.14 18.35
C LEU A 186 -21.31 -7.18 19.35
N PRO A 187 -21.22 -6.46 20.49
CA PRO A 187 -22.20 -6.55 21.57
C PRO A 187 -23.43 -5.65 21.39
N ILE A 188 -23.45 -4.80 20.37
CA ILE A 188 -24.54 -3.83 20.13
C ILE A 188 -25.23 -4.18 18.81
N GLN A 189 -26.55 -4.33 18.86
CA GLN A 189 -27.39 -4.48 17.67
C GLN A 189 -27.35 -3.19 16.85
N SER A 190 -26.78 -3.26 15.65
CA SER A 190 -26.64 -2.12 14.75
C SER A 190 -26.18 -2.57 13.36
N SER A 191 -26.01 -1.60 12.46
CA SER A 191 -25.25 -1.78 11.23
C SER A 191 -23.81 -1.31 11.44
N TYR A 192 -22.86 -2.06 10.90
CA TYR A 192 -21.42 -1.76 10.96
C TYR A 192 -20.79 -1.79 9.58
N LEU A 193 -19.71 -1.03 9.42
CA LEU A 193 -18.84 -1.10 8.24
C LEU A 193 -17.55 -1.81 8.63
N VAL A 194 -17.29 -2.95 7.98
CA VAL A 194 -16.05 -3.72 8.14
C VAL A 194 -15.18 -3.48 6.91
N ASN A 195 -14.07 -2.78 7.10
CA ASN A 195 -13.13 -2.41 6.03
C ASN A 195 -11.88 -3.26 6.12
N LEU A 196 -11.52 -3.90 5.00
CA LEU A 196 -10.22 -4.53 4.79
C LEU A 196 -9.35 -3.53 4.05
N THR A 197 -8.26 -3.12 4.69
CA THR A 197 -7.28 -2.20 4.14
C THR A 197 -5.99 -2.95 3.94
N ARG A 198 -5.45 -2.93 2.72
CA ARG A 198 -4.15 -3.48 2.40
C ARG A 198 -3.26 -2.36 1.87
N ASP A 199 -2.06 -2.24 2.43
CA ASP A 199 -1.08 -1.23 1.99
C ASP A 199 -1.69 0.20 1.98
N GLY A 200 -2.55 0.51 2.96
CA GLY A 200 -3.22 1.80 3.10
C GLY A 200 -4.45 2.02 2.20
N LYS A 201 -4.78 1.08 1.30
CA LYS A 201 -5.96 1.17 0.42
C LYS A 201 -7.05 0.20 0.87
N ILE A 202 -8.29 0.67 0.92
CA ILE A 202 -9.44 -0.20 1.18
C ILE A 202 -9.62 -1.11 -0.03
N ILE A 203 -9.46 -2.42 0.18
CA ILE A 203 -9.63 -3.45 -0.86
C ILE A 203 -11.03 -4.05 -0.83
N LYS A 204 -11.72 -3.99 0.33
CA LYS A 204 -13.09 -4.49 0.49
C LYS A 204 -13.77 -3.82 1.67
N THR A 205 -15.05 -3.48 1.49
CA THR A 205 -15.94 -3.05 2.56
C THR A 205 -17.15 -3.97 2.62
N PHE A 206 -17.52 -4.38 3.82
CA PHE A 206 -18.76 -5.09 4.11
C PHE A 206 -19.66 -4.24 4.99
N LYS A 207 -20.95 -4.20 4.68
CA LYS A 207 -21.97 -3.76 5.64
C LYS A 207 -22.40 -5.00 6.43
N LEU A 208 -22.05 -5.05 7.72
CA LEU A 208 -22.46 -6.11 8.64
C LEU A 208 -23.70 -5.67 9.42
N ILE A 209 -24.72 -6.51 9.47
CA ILE A 209 -25.94 -6.28 10.25
C ILE A 209 -25.89 -7.19 11.48
N VAL A 210 -25.98 -6.59 12.67
CA VAL A 210 -26.05 -7.31 13.95
C VAL A 210 -27.47 -7.24 14.49
N GLU A 211 -28.10 -8.41 14.62
CA GLU A 211 -29.49 -8.61 15.07
C GLU A 211 -29.62 -9.13 16.50
#